data_AF-A0A2D1IRH6-F1
#
_entry.id   AF-A0A2D1IRH6-F1
#
_cell.length_a   1.000
_cell.length_b   1.000
_cell.length_c   1.000
_cell.angle_alpha   90.00
_cell.angle_beta   90.00
_cell.angle_gamma   90.00
#
_symmetry.space_group_name_H-M   'P 1'
#
loop_
_entity.id
_entity.type
_entity.pdbx_description
1 polymer ?
#
loop_
_entity_poly.entity_id
_entity_poly.type
_entity_poly.pdbx_seq_one_letter_code
_entity_poly.pdbx_strand_id
1 'polypeptide(L)'
;MTLNVLQKQLDESTACPLCQAAMYWVEAEQFDQELNYHECSHCHHQLYPDQKHNCFCEKCLANRRRQMKETRLQENRQHQKSKQDVHQYELGQLSFLNKLFLLAILDDQVHEHSQHAEYIDWDSIKYHNISPNYLMQNALVKRLSKENILSLKDFNADQQHYYINVRLDGYSEPSLFSITQQLRHWFYENLSKGVPFKSADEVKETLYFLLYQEVIQFAQFYCRSWGIQIAGNKSFQTFCYRMLDVLAVGQIYYLVQTALEYLYKQKALQPRNENFINTNLLKKTLQQYRERAITEKWETSTLPRPPQLPLSKMSAILFFHFLGYDENIFFQPIWRSWQQIEPRLKFYSNKRCIHCGSEELTVDYDATDYVSLFCRNCKHQDHYFTR
;
A
#
# COMPACT_ATOMS: atom_id res chain seq x y z
N MET A 1 -48.25 7.94 -20.46
CA MET A 1 -48.21 9.39 -20.16
C MET A 1 -49.27 10.03 -21.04
N THR A 2 -50.24 10.73 -20.44
CA THR A 2 -51.29 11.46 -21.17
C THR A 2 -50.81 12.89 -21.36
N LEU A 3 -50.47 13.25 -22.60
CA LEU A 3 -50.13 14.61 -23.00
C LEU A 3 -51.41 15.27 -23.54
N ASN A 4 -51.71 16.50 -23.12
CA ASN A 4 -52.79 17.27 -23.71
C ASN A 4 -52.21 18.15 -24.83
N VAL A 5 -52.48 17.82 -26.08
CA VAL A 5 -51.92 18.56 -27.23
C VAL A 5 -52.77 19.78 -27.49
N LEU A 6 -52.17 20.97 -27.33
CA LEU A 6 -52.83 22.25 -27.55
C LEU A 6 -52.79 22.65 -29.02
N GLN A 7 -51.61 22.52 -29.64
CA GLN A 7 -51.40 22.93 -31.03
C GLN A 7 -50.38 22.03 -31.74
N LYS A 8 -50.65 21.73 -33.01
CA LYS A 8 -49.77 20.93 -33.86
C LYS A 8 -49.70 21.53 -35.26
N GLN A 9 -48.52 22.02 -35.65
CA GLN A 9 -48.28 22.67 -36.96
C GLN A 9 -47.09 22.02 -37.67
N LEU A 10 -47.19 21.89 -38.99
CA LEU A 10 -46.09 21.33 -39.78
C LEU A 10 -44.96 22.37 -39.87
N ASP A 11 -43.76 21.97 -39.46
CA ASP A 11 -42.54 22.75 -39.63
C ASP A 11 -41.63 22.06 -40.65
N GLU A 12 -41.63 22.59 -41.88
CA GLU A 12 -40.82 22.07 -42.98
C GLU A 12 -39.32 22.34 -42.81
N SER A 13 -38.93 23.24 -41.90
CA SER A 13 -37.52 23.58 -41.65
C SER A 13 -36.78 22.54 -40.79
N THR A 14 -37.52 21.69 -40.07
CA THR A 14 -36.96 20.69 -39.16
C THR A 14 -37.16 19.27 -39.68
N ALA A 15 -36.05 18.60 -40.02
CA ALA A 15 -36.06 17.21 -40.51
C ALA A 15 -35.76 16.19 -39.40
N CYS A 16 -36.46 15.06 -39.42
CA CYS A 16 -36.26 14.00 -38.44
C CYS A 16 -34.89 13.32 -38.59
N PRO A 17 -34.08 13.19 -37.53
CA PRO A 17 -32.75 12.57 -37.62
C PRO A 17 -32.77 11.08 -37.96
N LEU A 18 -33.92 10.40 -37.83
CA LEU A 18 -34.06 8.96 -38.08
C LEU A 18 -34.58 8.61 -39.47
N CYS A 19 -35.29 9.52 -40.14
CA CYS A 19 -35.90 9.25 -41.44
C CYS A 19 -35.91 10.44 -42.40
N GLN A 20 -35.35 11.59 -42.00
CA GLN A 20 -35.24 12.82 -42.80
C GLN A 20 -36.55 13.45 -43.26
N ALA A 21 -37.69 13.00 -42.73
CA ALA A 21 -38.99 13.60 -43.04
C ALA A 21 -39.25 14.87 -42.23
N ALA A 22 -40.09 15.76 -42.78
CA ALA A 22 -40.55 16.97 -42.12
C ALA A 22 -41.30 16.64 -40.81
N MET A 23 -41.06 17.48 -39.80
CA MET A 23 -41.60 17.31 -38.45
C MET A 23 -42.72 18.30 -38.16
N TYR A 24 -43.58 17.95 -37.21
CA TYR A 24 -44.57 18.87 -36.65
C TYR A 24 -43.99 19.54 -35.42
N TRP A 25 -44.13 20.85 -35.28
CA TRP A 25 -44.03 21.52 -33.99
C TRP A 25 -45.30 21.24 -33.18
N VAL A 26 -45.13 20.69 -31.98
CA VAL A 26 -46.20 20.30 -31.08
C VAL A 26 -46.06 21.06 -29.77
N GLU A 27 -47.09 21.81 -29.43
CA GLU A 27 -47.27 22.49 -28.15
C GLU A 27 -48.25 21.66 -27.34
N ALA A 28 -47.80 21.14 -26.22
CA ALA A 28 -48.58 20.28 -25.35
C ALA A 28 -48.43 20.70 -23.88
N GLU A 29 -49.36 20.24 -23.06
CA GLU A 29 -49.29 20.38 -21.61
C GLU A 29 -49.18 19.01 -20.94
N GLN A 30 -48.34 18.94 -19.92
CA GLN A 30 -48.20 17.79 -19.04
C GLN A 30 -48.22 18.24 -17.59
N PHE A 31 -49.25 17.85 -16.83
CA PHE A 31 -49.42 18.24 -15.41
C PHE A 31 -49.30 19.77 -15.19
N ASP A 32 -50.03 20.54 -16.00
CA ASP A 32 -50.07 22.01 -15.97
C ASP A 32 -48.71 22.69 -16.28
N GLN A 33 -47.77 21.96 -16.92
CA GLN A 33 -46.51 22.50 -17.44
C GLN A 33 -46.51 22.47 -18.96
N GLU A 34 -46.12 23.59 -19.56
CA GLU A 34 -45.93 23.72 -21.01
C GLU A 34 -44.77 22.83 -21.48
N LEU A 35 -45.02 22.03 -22.50
CA LEU A 35 -44.08 21.11 -23.11
C LEU A 35 -44.13 21.23 -24.63
N ASN A 36 -43.06 21.78 -25.18
CA ASN A 36 -42.91 21.96 -26.63
C ASN A 36 -41.91 20.94 -27.18
N TYR A 37 -42.28 20.27 -28.27
CA TYR A 37 -41.42 19.30 -28.94
C TYR A 37 -41.75 19.16 -30.42
N HIS A 38 -40.80 18.65 -31.20
CA HIS A 38 -41.06 18.28 -32.58
C HIS A 38 -41.45 16.81 -32.69
N GLU A 39 -42.52 16.48 -33.41
CA GLU A 39 -42.95 15.10 -33.69
C GLU A 39 -42.85 14.77 -35.17
N CYS A 40 -42.10 13.73 -35.52
CA CYS A 40 -41.99 13.27 -36.90
C CYS A 40 -43.29 12.62 -37.39
N SER A 41 -43.74 13.04 -38.56
CA SER A 41 -44.92 12.54 -39.28
C SER A 41 -44.87 11.04 -39.62
N HIS A 42 -43.68 10.50 -39.89
CA HIS A 42 -43.54 9.12 -40.39
C HIS A 42 -43.11 8.10 -39.34
N CYS A 43 -42.36 8.49 -38.32
CA CYS A 43 -41.81 7.56 -37.33
C CYS A 43 -42.14 7.92 -35.88
N HIS A 44 -42.99 8.94 -35.68
CA HIS A 44 -43.41 9.45 -34.37
C HIS A 44 -42.23 9.77 -33.44
N HIS A 45 -41.07 10.09 -34.02
CA HIS A 45 -39.91 10.48 -33.26
C HIS A 45 -40.12 11.88 -32.68
N GLN A 46 -39.89 12.01 -31.38
CA GLN A 46 -40.11 13.23 -30.63
C GLN A 46 -38.75 13.84 -30.28
N LEU A 47 -38.53 15.09 -30.69
CA LEU A 47 -37.35 15.87 -30.32
C LEU A 47 -37.76 16.94 -29.33
N TYR A 48 -37.26 16.79 -28.11
CA TYR A 48 -37.44 17.78 -27.05
C TYR A 48 -36.25 18.74 -27.07
N PRO A 49 -36.47 20.07 -27.03
CA PRO A 49 -35.39 21.05 -26.93
C PRO A 49 -34.60 20.89 -25.62
N ASP A 50 -35.29 20.52 -24.55
CA ASP A 50 -34.68 20.18 -23.27
C ASP A 50 -34.28 18.70 -23.26
N GLN A 51 -32.98 18.42 -23.05
CA GLN A 51 -32.40 17.06 -22.96
C GLN A 51 -32.93 16.21 -21.78
N LYS A 52 -33.96 16.68 -21.06
CA LYS A 52 -34.60 16.00 -19.93
C LYS A 52 -35.57 14.91 -20.36
N HIS A 53 -36.07 14.94 -21.60
CA HIS A 53 -37.10 14.03 -22.09
C HIS A 53 -36.56 13.09 -23.18
N ASN A 54 -36.99 11.83 -23.11
CA ASN A 54 -36.55 10.79 -24.03
C ASN A 54 -37.67 10.39 -25.01
N CYS A 55 -37.32 10.19 -26.28
CA CYS A 55 -38.28 9.70 -27.28
C CYS A 55 -38.57 8.20 -27.15
N PHE A 56 -39.83 7.81 -27.12
CA PHE A 56 -40.29 6.41 -27.00
C PHE A 56 -40.71 5.75 -28.32
N CYS A 57 -40.32 6.28 -29.48
CA CYS A 57 -40.63 5.62 -30.76
C CYS A 57 -39.92 4.26 -30.88
N GLU A 58 -40.44 3.37 -31.74
CA GLU A 58 -39.95 1.99 -31.88
C GLU A 58 -38.45 1.93 -32.19
N LYS A 59 -37.94 2.81 -33.07
CA LYS A 59 -36.51 2.86 -33.42
C LYS A 59 -35.64 3.30 -32.22
N CYS A 60 -36.09 4.27 -31.44
CA CYS A 60 -35.37 4.72 -30.24
C CYS A 60 -35.41 3.68 -29.10
N LEU A 61 -36.52 2.96 -28.95
CA LEU A 61 -36.63 1.85 -28.01
C LEU A 61 -35.74 0.68 -28.43
N ALA A 62 -35.68 0.35 -29.72
CA ALA A 62 -34.81 -0.70 -30.25
C ALA A 62 -33.32 -0.37 -30.04
N ASN A 63 -32.91 0.87 -30.34
CA ASN A 63 -31.53 1.32 -30.12
C ASN A 63 -31.15 1.32 -28.62
N ARG A 64 -32.03 1.79 -27.73
CA ARG A 64 -31.78 1.71 -26.28
C ARG A 64 -31.71 0.28 -25.76
N ARG A 65 -32.57 -0.63 -26.25
CA ARG A 65 -32.48 -2.06 -25.92
C ARG A 65 -31.17 -2.67 -26.42
N ARG A 66 -30.69 -2.27 -27.59
CA ARG A 66 -29.40 -2.72 -28.14
C ARG A 66 -28.23 -2.20 -27.31
N GLN A 67 -28.20 -0.92 -26.99
CA GLN A 67 -27.19 -0.31 -26.11
C GLN A 67 -27.19 -0.98 -24.74
N MET A 68 -28.34 -1.17 -24.10
CA MET A 68 -28.45 -1.88 -22.81
C MET A 68 -27.96 -3.33 -22.88
N LYS A 69 -28.18 -4.03 -24.01
CA LYS A 69 -27.64 -5.39 -24.23
C LYS A 69 -26.12 -5.38 -24.42
N GLU A 70 -25.58 -4.40 -25.14
CA GLU A 70 -24.14 -4.22 -25.35
C GLU A 70 -23.43 -3.83 -24.05
N THR A 71 -24.01 -2.93 -23.24
CA THR A 71 -23.52 -2.58 -21.89
C THR A 71 -23.56 -3.79 -20.97
N ARG A 72 -24.66 -4.55 -20.93
CA ARG A 72 -24.74 -5.80 -20.14
C ARG A 72 -23.75 -6.87 -20.61
N LEU A 73 -23.43 -6.95 -21.89
CA LEU A 73 -22.42 -7.87 -22.42
C LEU A 73 -21.01 -7.42 -22.04
N GLN A 74 -20.73 -6.11 -21.99
CA GLN A 74 -19.47 -5.58 -21.47
C GLN A 74 -19.34 -5.77 -19.95
N GLU A 75 -20.39 -5.49 -19.18
CA GLU A 75 -20.44 -5.76 -17.73
C GLU A 75 -20.29 -7.25 -17.45
N ASN A 76 -20.97 -8.13 -18.19
CA ASN A 76 -20.80 -9.58 -18.05
C ASN A 76 -19.40 -10.05 -18.47
N ARG A 77 -18.75 -9.42 -19.45
CA ARG A 77 -17.35 -9.72 -19.81
C ARG A 77 -16.37 -9.21 -18.74
N GLN A 78 -16.65 -8.08 -18.09
CA GLN A 78 -15.88 -7.60 -16.93
C GLN A 78 -16.09 -8.50 -15.71
N HIS A 79 -17.33 -8.94 -15.45
CA HIS A 79 -17.67 -9.89 -14.38
C HIS A 79 -17.14 -11.31 -14.65
N GLN A 80 -17.00 -11.71 -15.92
CA GLN A 80 -16.35 -12.98 -16.28
C GLN A 80 -14.82 -12.88 -16.23
N LYS A 81 -14.23 -11.70 -16.47
CA LYS A 81 -12.81 -11.44 -16.22
C LYS A 81 -12.49 -11.37 -14.72
N SER A 82 -13.38 -10.83 -13.87
CA SER A 82 -13.21 -10.83 -12.41
C SER A 82 -13.43 -12.20 -11.75
N LYS A 83 -14.01 -13.16 -12.48
CA LYS A 83 -14.14 -14.57 -12.09
C LYS A 83 -12.93 -15.45 -12.45
N GLN A 84 -11.86 -14.91 -13.04
CA GLN A 84 -10.57 -15.60 -13.00
C GLN A 84 -10.04 -15.51 -11.58
N ASP A 85 -10.19 -16.56 -10.77
CA ASP A 85 -9.56 -16.84 -9.46
C ASP A 85 -8.57 -15.79 -8.91
N VAL A 86 -9.02 -14.55 -8.66
CA VAL A 86 -8.16 -13.57 -8.02
C VAL A 86 -8.28 -13.81 -6.53
N HIS A 87 -7.32 -14.56 -6.01
CA HIS A 87 -7.25 -14.89 -4.60
C HIS A 87 -7.27 -13.61 -3.76
N GLN A 88 -8.36 -13.39 -3.03
CA GLN A 88 -8.46 -12.30 -2.06
C GLN A 88 -7.81 -12.76 -0.76
N TYR A 89 -6.73 -12.07 -0.39
CA TYR A 89 -6.04 -12.32 0.86
C TYR A 89 -6.84 -11.81 2.05
N GLU A 90 -6.83 -12.55 3.13
CA GLU A 90 -7.20 -11.99 4.43
C GLU A 90 -6.09 -11.07 4.94
N LEU A 91 -6.43 -9.97 5.62
CA LEU A 91 -5.46 -9.00 6.12
C LEU A 91 -4.39 -9.66 7.00
N GLY A 92 -4.79 -10.66 7.80
CA GLY A 92 -3.89 -11.46 8.63
C GLY A 92 -2.88 -12.31 7.84
N GLN A 93 -3.20 -12.70 6.61
CA GLN A 93 -2.34 -13.56 5.78
C GLN A 93 -1.17 -12.82 5.13
N LEU A 94 -1.27 -11.49 5.01
CA LEU A 94 -0.23 -10.64 4.47
C LEU A 94 1.07 -10.77 5.27
N SER A 95 2.21 -10.58 4.61
CA SER A 95 3.50 -10.53 5.31
C SER A 95 3.56 -9.36 6.29
N PHE A 96 4.33 -9.51 7.36
CA PHE A 96 4.59 -8.45 8.34
C PHE A 96 5.08 -7.16 7.67
N LEU A 97 5.98 -7.28 6.69
CA LEU A 97 6.47 -6.16 5.88
C LEU A 97 5.34 -5.48 5.07
N ASN A 98 4.43 -6.24 4.47
CA ASN A 98 3.29 -5.67 3.72
C ASN A 98 2.34 -4.92 4.67
N LYS A 99 2.01 -5.51 5.83
CA LYS A 99 1.16 -4.88 6.84
C LYS A 99 1.78 -3.58 7.38
N LEU A 100 3.09 -3.61 7.67
CA LEU A 100 3.85 -2.43 8.10
C LEU A 100 3.82 -1.31 7.05
N PHE A 101 3.98 -1.67 5.77
CA PHE A 101 3.92 -0.68 4.69
C PHE A 101 2.52 -0.11 4.48
N LEU A 102 1.48 -0.95 4.56
CA LEU A 102 0.08 -0.49 4.49
C LEU A 102 -0.23 0.47 5.65
N LEU A 103 0.17 0.14 6.88
CA LEU A 103 0.00 1.04 8.01
C LEU A 103 0.72 2.37 7.78
N ALA A 104 1.98 2.33 7.34
CA ALA A 104 2.76 3.54 7.08
C ALA A 104 2.15 4.47 6.01
N ILE A 105 1.37 3.92 5.06
CA ILE A 105 0.60 4.70 4.08
C ILE A 105 -0.62 5.34 4.75
N LEU A 106 -1.38 4.55 5.51
CA LEU A 106 -2.72 4.92 5.98
C LEU A 106 -2.74 5.75 7.25
N ASP A 107 -1.69 5.66 8.08
CA ASP A 107 -1.74 6.13 9.47
C ASP A 107 -2.04 7.63 9.62
N ASP A 108 -1.57 8.47 8.70
CA ASP A 108 -1.85 9.92 8.70
C ASP A 108 -3.06 10.31 7.84
N GLN A 109 -3.61 9.36 7.08
CA GLN A 109 -4.69 9.64 6.12
C GLN A 109 -6.07 9.37 6.70
N VAL A 110 -6.15 8.46 7.68
CA VAL A 110 -7.41 7.89 8.14
C VAL A 110 -7.56 8.05 9.66
N HIS A 111 -8.34 9.03 10.08
CA HIS A 111 -8.66 9.25 11.51
C HIS A 111 -10.16 9.20 11.77
N GLU A 112 -10.52 8.75 12.97
CA GLU A 112 -11.92 8.53 13.41
C GLU A 112 -12.79 9.78 13.30
N HIS A 113 -12.21 10.97 13.54
CA HIS A 113 -12.93 12.25 13.53
C HIS A 113 -12.72 13.05 12.23
N SER A 114 -12.20 12.42 11.18
CA SER A 114 -11.92 13.07 9.89
C SER A 114 -12.66 12.39 8.75
N GLN A 115 -13.23 13.21 7.85
CA GLN A 115 -13.66 12.70 6.54
C GLN A 115 -12.42 12.27 5.76
N HIS A 116 -12.41 11.03 5.30
CA HIS A 116 -11.34 10.46 4.50
C HIS A 116 -11.92 9.79 3.26
N ALA A 117 -11.12 9.74 2.20
CA ALA A 117 -11.45 8.99 1.01
C ALA A 117 -11.28 7.48 1.28
N GLU A 118 -12.19 6.66 0.73
CA GLU A 118 -12.08 5.19 0.76
C GLU A 118 -11.10 4.66 -0.31
N TYR A 119 -10.11 5.47 -0.70
CA TYR A 119 -9.05 5.12 -1.64
C TYR A 119 -7.75 5.83 -1.26
N ILE A 120 -6.62 5.24 -1.66
CA ILE A 120 -5.30 5.84 -1.53
C ILE A 120 -5.03 6.66 -2.79
N ASP A 121 -4.90 7.98 -2.63
CA ASP A 121 -4.36 8.85 -3.67
C ASP A 121 -2.84 8.76 -3.67
N TRP A 122 -2.28 7.93 -4.54
CA TRP A 122 -0.84 7.70 -4.59
C TRP A 122 -0.06 8.92 -5.05
N ASP A 123 -0.62 9.71 -5.97
CA ASP A 123 0.05 10.89 -6.51
C ASP A 123 0.28 11.95 -5.43
N SER A 124 -0.63 12.02 -4.45
CA SER A 124 -0.50 12.91 -3.28
C SER A 124 0.61 12.50 -2.30
N ILE A 125 0.94 11.21 -2.19
CA ILE A 125 1.85 10.69 -1.14
C ILE A 125 3.14 10.04 -1.64
N LYS A 126 3.31 9.84 -2.95
CA LYS A 126 4.44 9.09 -3.53
C LYS A 126 5.83 9.62 -3.18
N TYR A 127 5.94 10.88 -2.75
CA TYR A 127 7.20 11.51 -2.34
C TYR A 127 7.35 11.70 -0.83
N HIS A 128 6.37 11.26 -0.03
CA HIS A 128 6.49 11.25 1.42
C HIS A 128 7.51 10.20 1.87
N ASN A 129 8.09 10.38 3.06
CA ASN A 129 9.07 9.47 3.66
C ASN A 129 8.36 8.24 4.28
N ILE A 130 7.60 7.49 3.48
CA ILE A 130 6.85 6.31 3.95
C ILE A 130 7.82 5.16 4.25
N SER A 131 8.71 4.87 3.30
CA SER A 131 9.79 3.90 3.45
C SER A 131 11.17 4.58 3.41
N PRO A 132 12.27 3.91 3.81
CA PRO A 132 13.60 4.55 3.88
C PRO A 132 14.07 5.19 2.58
N ASN A 133 13.68 4.67 1.41
CA ASN A 133 13.99 5.33 0.15
C ASN A 133 12.92 5.08 -0.92
N TYR A 134 12.85 6.00 -1.88
CA TYR A 134 11.85 5.97 -2.95
C TYR A 134 11.90 4.70 -3.82
N LEU A 135 13.08 4.10 -4.00
CA LEU A 135 13.22 2.85 -4.77
C LEU A 135 12.54 1.68 -4.05
N MET A 136 12.72 1.57 -2.73
CA MET A 136 12.01 0.61 -1.90
C MET A 136 10.50 0.84 -1.94
N GLN A 137 10.06 2.09 -1.78
CA GLN A 137 8.63 2.45 -1.82
C GLN A 137 7.96 1.97 -3.12
N ASN A 138 8.57 2.28 -4.27
CA ASN A 138 8.07 1.84 -5.57
C ASN A 138 8.08 0.33 -5.73
N ALA A 139 9.11 -0.35 -5.22
CA ALA A 139 9.18 -1.80 -5.28
C ALA A 139 8.05 -2.45 -4.47
N LEU A 140 7.72 -1.89 -3.29
CA LEU A 140 6.62 -2.37 -2.45
C LEU A 140 5.26 -2.13 -3.11
N VAL A 141 5.00 -0.94 -3.67
CA VAL A 141 3.74 -0.68 -4.39
C VAL A 141 3.58 -1.60 -5.60
N LYS A 142 4.64 -1.79 -6.39
CA LYS A 142 4.61 -2.74 -7.52
C LYS A 142 4.35 -4.17 -7.06
N ARG A 143 4.93 -4.59 -5.93
CA ARG A 143 4.68 -5.90 -5.34
C ARG A 143 3.22 -6.04 -4.93
N LEU A 144 2.70 -5.11 -4.14
CA LEU A 144 1.30 -5.14 -3.68
C LEU A 144 0.30 -5.08 -4.84
N SER A 145 0.62 -4.33 -5.90
CA SER A 145 -0.20 -4.28 -7.11
C SER A 145 -0.18 -5.62 -7.86
N LYS A 146 0.99 -6.26 -7.96
CA LYS A 146 1.14 -7.59 -8.58
C LYS A 146 0.42 -8.69 -7.79
N GLU A 147 0.43 -8.59 -6.46
CA GLU A 147 -0.29 -9.48 -5.53
C GLU A 147 -1.80 -9.16 -5.47
N ASN A 148 -2.28 -8.17 -6.25
CA ASN A 148 -3.66 -7.68 -6.24
C ASN A 148 -4.18 -7.26 -4.85
N ILE A 149 -3.27 -6.85 -3.96
CA ILE A 149 -3.59 -6.23 -2.68
C ILE A 149 -3.93 -4.76 -2.90
N LEU A 150 -3.19 -4.07 -3.77
CA LEU A 150 -3.54 -2.74 -4.26
C LEU A 150 -4.15 -2.86 -5.65
N SER A 151 -5.43 -2.51 -5.77
CA SER A 151 -6.18 -2.54 -7.03
C SER A 151 -6.40 -1.12 -7.54
N LEU A 152 -6.08 -0.83 -8.80
CA LEU A 152 -6.33 0.47 -9.41
C LEU A 152 -7.84 0.69 -9.58
N LYS A 153 -8.31 1.90 -9.22
CA LYS A 153 -9.72 2.31 -9.38
C LYS A 153 -10.15 2.36 -10.85
N ASP A 154 -9.30 2.92 -11.70
CA ASP A 154 -9.50 2.99 -13.14
C ASP A 154 -8.14 2.83 -13.83
N PHE A 155 -8.06 1.91 -14.79
CA PHE A 155 -6.84 1.68 -15.57
C PHE A 155 -6.60 2.78 -16.61
N ASN A 156 -7.62 3.58 -16.92
CA ASN A 156 -7.57 4.63 -17.94
C ASN A 156 -7.46 6.05 -17.36
N ALA A 157 -7.43 6.20 -16.03
CA ALA A 157 -7.29 7.51 -15.39
C ALA A 157 -5.81 7.89 -15.25
N ASP A 158 -5.50 9.16 -15.50
CA ASP A 158 -4.15 9.73 -15.28
C ASP A 158 -3.76 9.75 -13.79
N GLN A 159 -4.74 9.62 -12.88
CA GLN A 159 -4.55 9.63 -11.43
C GLN A 159 -4.44 8.22 -10.86
N GLN A 160 -3.37 7.95 -10.11
CA GLN A 160 -3.14 6.65 -9.49
C GLN A 160 -3.91 6.53 -8.16
N HIS A 161 -5.18 6.18 -8.27
CA HIS A 161 -6.03 5.85 -7.12
C HIS A 161 -6.08 4.34 -6.87
N TYR A 162 -5.72 3.92 -5.66
CA TYR A 162 -5.71 2.51 -5.26
C TYR A 162 -6.77 2.19 -4.21
N TYR A 163 -7.42 1.03 -4.36
CA TYR A 163 -8.20 0.35 -3.33
C TYR A 163 -7.39 -0.78 -2.71
N ILE A 164 -7.64 -1.06 -1.44
CA ILE A 164 -7.06 -2.22 -0.76
C ILE A 164 -8.02 -3.40 -0.90
N ASN A 165 -7.64 -4.40 -1.67
CA ASN A 165 -8.43 -5.61 -1.90
C ASN A 165 -7.99 -6.72 -0.94
N VAL A 166 -8.47 -6.63 0.30
CA VAL A 166 -8.22 -7.61 1.37
C VAL A 166 -9.51 -7.91 2.12
N ARG A 167 -9.60 -9.08 2.75
CA ARG A 167 -10.69 -9.44 3.66
C ARG A 167 -10.30 -9.16 5.10
N LEU A 168 -11.27 -8.82 5.94
CA LEU A 168 -11.07 -8.62 7.38
C LEU A 168 -12.27 -9.20 8.13
N ASP A 169 -12.04 -10.11 9.08
CA ASP A 169 -13.08 -10.70 9.95
C ASP A 169 -14.32 -11.22 9.18
N GLY A 170 -14.10 -11.82 8.01
CA GLY A 170 -15.16 -12.35 7.15
C GLY A 170 -15.83 -11.33 6.22
N TYR A 171 -15.54 -10.04 6.35
CA TYR A 171 -15.98 -9.01 5.41
C TYR A 171 -15.13 -9.03 4.14
N SER A 172 -15.80 -9.08 2.97
CA SER A 172 -15.15 -9.12 1.66
C SER A 172 -14.61 -7.76 1.21
N GLU A 173 -15.21 -6.67 1.68
CA GLU A 173 -14.88 -5.28 1.33
C GLU A 173 -14.87 -4.43 2.61
N PRO A 174 -13.87 -4.60 3.49
CA PRO A 174 -13.72 -3.75 4.67
C PRO A 174 -13.38 -2.31 4.27
N SER A 175 -13.86 -1.33 5.03
CA SER A 175 -13.51 0.08 4.81
C SER A 175 -12.03 0.33 5.10
N LEU A 176 -11.50 1.41 4.52
CA LEU A 176 -10.13 1.86 4.76
C LEU A 176 -9.90 2.16 6.25
N PHE A 177 -10.92 2.68 6.94
CA PHE A 177 -10.92 2.86 8.38
C PHE A 177 -10.73 1.55 9.15
N SER A 178 -11.54 0.53 8.85
CA SER A 178 -11.46 -0.76 9.54
C SER A 178 -10.09 -1.43 9.34
N ILE A 179 -9.55 -1.38 8.12
CA ILE A 179 -8.20 -1.89 7.82
C ILE A 179 -7.16 -1.12 8.64
N THR A 180 -7.21 0.21 8.63
CA THR A 180 -6.25 1.06 9.35
C THR A 180 -6.30 0.81 10.84
N GLN A 181 -7.49 0.73 11.43
CA GLN A 181 -7.66 0.51 12.85
C GLN A 181 -7.13 -0.87 13.28
N GLN A 182 -7.37 -1.91 12.47
CA GLN A 182 -6.82 -3.23 12.76
C GLN A 182 -5.29 -3.25 12.69
N LEU A 183 -4.70 -2.54 11.72
CA LEU A 183 -3.25 -2.41 11.64
C LEU A 183 -2.68 -1.65 12.84
N ARG A 184 -3.31 -0.54 13.29
CA ARG A 184 -2.92 0.18 14.50
C ARG A 184 -2.98 -0.72 15.73
N HIS A 185 -4.06 -1.49 15.88
CA HIS A 185 -4.18 -2.46 16.96
C HIS A 185 -3.02 -3.46 16.99
N TRP A 186 -2.58 -3.95 15.83
CA TRP A 186 -1.45 -4.88 15.79
C TRP A 186 -0.09 -4.25 16.04
N PHE A 187 0.14 -3.01 15.61
CA PHE A 187 1.45 -2.37 15.68
C PHE A 187 1.66 -1.46 16.90
N TYR A 188 0.61 -0.86 17.46
CA TYR A 188 0.71 0.15 18.53
C TYR A 188 0.24 -0.34 19.90
N GLU A 189 -0.53 -1.41 19.97
CA GLU A 189 -1.14 -1.88 21.23
C GLU A 189 -0.33 -3.00 21.89
N ASN A 190 1.00 -3.02 21.68
CA ASN A 190 1.92 -3.95 22.34
C ASN A 190 1.47 -5.43 22.28
N LEU A 191 0.95 -5.87 21.14
CA LEU A 191 0.43 -7.23 20.90
C LEU A 191 -0.84 -7.61 21.69
N SER A 192 -1.38 -6.71 22.53
CA SER A 192 -2.61 -6.95 23.31
C SER A 192 -3.87 -7.08 22.45
N LYS A 193 -3.87 -6.51 21.24
CA LYS A 193 -5.00 -6.57 20.29
C LYS A 193 -4.70 -7.43 19.05
N GLY A 194 -3.75 -8.36 19.18
CA GLY A 194 -3.40 -9.33 18.15
C GLY A 194 -1.99 -9.15 17.59
N VAL A 195 -1.62 -10.06 16.67
CA VAL A 195 -0.24 -10.24 16.22
C VAL A 195 -0.13 -9.96 14.72
N PRO A 196 0.72 -9.02 14.27
CA PRO A 196 0.88 -8.71 12.83
C PRO A 196 1.80 -9.69 12.08
N PHE A 197 2.46 -10.62 12.76
CA PHE A 197 3.49 -11.51 12.20
C PHE A 197 3.14 -12.98 12.38
N LYS A 198 3.73 -13.85 11.55
CA LYS A 198 3.59 -15.31 11.64
C LYS A 198 4.67 -15.93 12.50
N SER A 199 5.89 -15.38 12.48
CA SER A 199 7.02 -15.85 13.26
C SER A 199 7.91 -14.70 13.72
N ALA A 200 8.67 -14.91 14.80
CA ALA A 200 9.70 -13.97 15.23
C ALA A 200 10.77 -13.75 14.14
N ASP A 201 11.08 -14.79 13.34
CA ASP A 201 12.03 -14.68 12.23
C ASP A 201 11.53 -13.70 11.15
N GLU A 202 10.23 -13.68 10.85
CA GLU A 202 9.63 -12.72 9.90
C GLU A 202 9.84 -11.26 10.36
N VAL A 203 9.72 -11.02 11.66
CA VAL A 203 9.99 -9.70 12.27
C VAL A 203 11.48 -9.37 12.17
N LYS A 204 12.36 -10.33 12.48
CA LYS A 204 13.81 -10.17 12.37
C LYS A 204 14.26 -9.85 10.95
N GLU A 205 13.74 -10.57 9.96
CA GLU A 205 14.03 -10.33 8.55
C GLU A 205 13.60 -8.93 8.12
N THR A 206 12.44 -8.47 8.59
CA THR A 206 11.93 -7.12 8.31
C THR A 206 12.79 -6.03 8.99
N LEU A 207 13.24 -6.27 10.21
CA LEU A 207 14.19 -5.41 10.93
C LEU A 207 15.51 -5.27 10.15
N TYR A 208 16.12 -6.39 9.76
CA TYR A 208 17.36 -6.39 8.97
C TYR A 208 17.16 -5.71 7.61
N PHE A 209 16.00 -5.93 6.98
CA PHE A 209 15.67 -5.29 5.71
C PHE A 209 15.58 -3.77 5.84
N LEU A 210 14.88 -3.26 6.84
CA LEU A 210 14.75 -1.81 7.05
C LEU A 210 16.10 -1.17 7.41
N LEU A 211 16.89 -1.78 8.29
CA LEU A 211 18.22 -1.26 8.64
C LEU A 211 19.17 -1.26 7.44
N TYR A 212 19.12 -2.28 6.58
CA TYR A 212 19.83 -2.25 5.31
C TYR A 212 19.37 -1.09 4.40
N GLN A 213 18.06 -0.83 4.32
CA GLN A 213 17.52 0.25 3.50
C GLN A 213 17.88 1.64 4.07
N GLU A 214 18.04 1.77 5.39
CA GLU A 214 18.63 2.95 6.03
C GLU A 214 20.11 3.11 5.64
N VAL A 215 20.90 2.03 5.54
CA VAL A 215 22.29 2.08 5.02
C VAL A 215 22.33 2.54 3.57
N ILE A 216 21.40 2.08 2.73
CA ILE A 216 21.27 2.56 1.34
C ILE A 216 20.88 4.03 1.30
N GLN A 217 19.91 4.46 2.12
CA GLN A 217 19.48 5.84 2.20
C GLN A 217 20.64 6.75 2.62
N PHE A 218 21.44 6.32 3.62
CA PHE A 218 22.66 7.01 4.03
C PHE A 218 23.67 7.14 2.89
N ALA A 219 23.96 6.06 2.17
CA ALA A 219 24.86 6.08 1.02
C ALA A 219 24.36 7.04 -0.09
N GLN A 220 23.05 7.02 -0.37
CA GLN A 220 22.42 7.93 -1.33
C GLN A 220 22.51 9.39 -0.90
N PHE A 221 22.26 9.67 0.38
CA PHE A 221 22.38 11.00 0.96
C PHE A 221 23.80 11.55 0.79
N TYR A 222 24.81 10.73 1.08
CA TYR A 222 26.22 11.14 0.99
C TYR A 222 26.64 11.43 -0.46
N CYS A 223 26.34 10.50 -1.38
CA CYS A 223 26.65 10.63 -2.80
C CYS A 223 25.89 11.76 -3.52
N ARG A 224 24.77 12.24 -2.95
CA ARG A 224 23.95 13.31 -3.54
C ARG A 224 24.77 14.58 -3.80
N SER A 225 25.65 14.93 -2.87
CA SER A 225 26.54 16.10 -3.00
C SER A 225 27.50 16.02 -4.19
N TRP A 226 27.79 14.81 -4.66
CA TRP A 226 28.70 14.55 -5.78
C TRP A 226 27.98 14.33 -7.12
N GLY A 227 26.64 14.38 -7.13
CA GLY A 227 25.86 14.04 -8.32
C GLY A 227 25.97 12.56 -8.72
N ILE A 228 26.31 11.69 -7.77
CA ILE A 228 26.52 10.25 -8.00
C ILE A 228 25.30 9.48 -7.49
N GLN A 229 24.81 8.56 -8.31
CA GLN A 229 23.73 7.66 -7.94
C GLN A 229 24.29 6.37 -7.32
N ILE A 230 23.57 5.85 -6.32
CA ILE A 230 23.80 4.53 -5.75
C ILE A 230 22.46 3.90 -5.38
N ALA A 231 22.38 2.58 -5.51
CA ALA A 231 21.19 1.79 -5.20
C ALA A 231 21.58 0.43 -4.63
N GLY A 232 20.69 -0.18 -3.85
CA GLY A 232 20.93 -1.51 -3.29
C GLY A 232 20.78 -2.62 -4.31
N ASN A 233 21.53 -3.72 -4.14
CA ASN A 233 21.30 -4.98 -4.85
C ASN A 233 21.35 -6.17 -3.86
N LYS A 234 20.90 -7.35 -4.30
CA LYS A 234 20.82 -8.55 -3.44
C LYS A 234 22.20 -8.94 -2.86
N SER A 235 23.25 -8.82 -3.67
CA SER A 235 24.62 -9.19 -3.28
C SER A 235 25.17 -8.29 -2.16
N PHE A 236 24.85 -6.99 -2.21
CA PHE A 236 25.22 -6.02 -1.19
C PHE A 236 24.33 -6.14 0.05
N GLN A 237 23.04 -6.42 -0.13
CA GLN A 237 22.12 -6.74 0.97
C GLN A 237 22.62 -7.91 1.81
N THR A 238 22.94 -9.05 1.19
CA THR A 238 23.46 -10.22 1.92
C THR A 238 24.76 -9.90 2.68
N PHE A 239 25.62 -9.06 2.09
CA PHE A 239 26.83 -8.60 2.77
C PHE A 239 26.51 -7.70 3.96
N CYS A 240 25.59 -6.74 3.82
CA CYS A 240 25.16 -5.87 4.91
C CYS A 240 24.52 -6.66 6.05
N TYR A 241 23.72 -7.69 5.77
CA TYR A 241 23.12 -8.54 6.81
C TYR A 241 24.19 -9.19 7.67
N ARG A 242 25.25 -9.73 7.06
CA ARG A 242 26.40 -10.28 7.80
C ARG A 242 27.14 -9.22 8.61
N MET A 243 27.20 -7.97 8.14
CA MET A 243 27.78 -6.87 8.92
C MET A 243 26.90 -6.52 10.12
N LEU A 244 25.58 -6.46 9.94
CA LEU A 244 24.60 -6.13 10.99
C LEU A 244 24.58 -7.15 12.14
N ASP A 245 25.02 -8.40 11.90
CA ASP A 245 25.19 -9.41 12.95
C ASP A 245 26.28 -9.05 13.97
N VAL A 246 27.26 -8.23 13.59
CA VAL A 246 28.45 -7.95 14.41
C VAL A 246 28.70 -6.47 14.67
N LEU A 247 28.22 -5.57 13.79
CA LEU A 247 28.41 -4.14 13.87
C LEU A 247 27.09 -3.42 14.13
N ALA A 248 27.16 -2.29 14.84
CA ALA A 248 26.08 -1.33 14.91
C ALA A 248 25.88 -0.63 13.55
N VAL A 249 24.67 -0.14 13.28
CA VAL A 249 24.38 0.56 12.01
C VAL A 249 25.26 1.80 11.83
N GLY A 250 25.52 2.55 12.89
CA GLY A 250 26.41 3.72 12.86
C GLY A 250 27.87 3.36 12.54
N GLN A 251 28.33 2.15 12.88
CA GLN A 251 29.64 1.66 12.45
C GLN A 251 29.64 1.31 10.96
N ILE A 252 28.53 0.79 10.44
CA ILE A 252 28.36 0.57 9.00
C ILE A 252 28.33 1.91 8.25
N TYR A 253 27.68 2.94 8.79
CA TYR A 253 27.72 4.30 8.23
C TYR A 253 29.15 4.81 8.12
N TYR A 254 29.96 4.66 9.17
CA TYR A 254 31.38 5.04 9.15
C TYR A 254 32.15 4.36 8.00
N LEU A 255 31.98 3.04 7.86
CA LEU A 255 32.66 2.28 6.82
C LEU A 255 32.18 2.69 5.43
N VAL A 256 30.86 2.88 5.24
CA VAL A 256 30.26 3.33 3.98
C VAL A 256 30.78 4.71 3.59
N GLN A 257 30.78 5.67 4.53
CA GLN A 257 31.31 7.01 4.28
C GLN A 257 32.78 6.95 3.86
N THR A 258 33.62 6.29 4.64
CA THR A 258 35.06 6.16 4.37
C THR A 258 35.33 5.52 3.00
N ALA A 259 34.60 4.44 2.67
CA ALA A 259 34.74 3.76 1.38
C ALA A 259 34.29 4.63 0.21
N LEU A 260 33.17 5.35 0.36
CA LEU A 260 32.66 6.26 -0.67
C LEU A 260 33.62 7.43 -0.91
N GLU A 261 34.17 8.04 0.13
CA GLU A 261 35.18 9.11 0.00
C GLU A 261 36.43 8.62 -0.72
N TYR A 262 36.91 7.43 -0.36
CA TYR A 262 38.05 6.81 -1.03
C TYR A 262 37.77 6.60 -2.53
N LEU A 263 36.64 5.99 -2.87
CA LEU A 263 36.26 5.72 -4.27
C LEU A 263 36.04 7.02 -5.07
N TYR A 264 35.50 8.05 -4.44
CA TYR A 264 35.32 9.37 -5.06
C TYR A 264 36.66 10.06 -5.34
N LYS A 265 37.59 10.08 -4.37
CA LYS A 265 38.94 10.63 -4.54
C LYS A 265 39.72 9.92 -5.66
N GLN A 266 39.52 8.61 -5.80
CA GLN A 266 40.09 7.80 -6.88
C GLN A 266 39.38 7.97 -8.23
N LYS A 267 38.30 8.77 -8.31
CA LYS A 267 37.45 8.94 -9.50
C LYS A 267 36.93 7.61 -10.06
N ALA A 268 36.71 6.62 -9.20
CA ALA A 268 36.24 5.28 -9.60
C ALA A 268 34.71 5.20 -9.74
N LEU A 269 33.98 6.11 -9.09
CA LEU A 269 32.52 6.16 -9.10
C LEU A 269 31.99 6.80 -10.39
N GLN A 270 30.93 6.22 -10.95
CA GLN A 270 30.23 6.75 -12.12
C GLN A 270 29.05 7.62 -11.70
N PRO A 271 28.64 8.63 -12.51
CA PRO A 271 27.47 9.46 -12.18
C PRO A 271 26.17 8.65 -12.03
N ARG A 272 25.96 7.64 -12.89
CA ARG A 272 24.81 6.72 -12.83
C ARG A 272 25.23 5.37 -12.27
N ASN A 273 24.32 4.68 -11.60
CA ASN A 273 24.55 3.35 -11.06
C ASN A 273 24.09 2.24 -12.02
N GLU A 274 24.55 2.29 -13.28
CA GLU A 274 24.16 1.30 -14.29
C GLU A 274 24.69 -0.08 -13.89
N ASN A 275 23.85 -1.12 -13.99
CA ASN A 275 24.18 -2.49 -13.59
C ASN A 275 24.77 -2.62 -12.16
N PHE A 276 24.47 -1.68 -11.27
CA PHE A 276 24.99 -1.62 -9.90
C PHE A 276 26.52 -1.53 -9.81
N ILE A 277 27.21 -0.92 -10.79
CA ILE A 277 28.68 -0.77 -10.80
C ILE A 277 29.17 -0.08 -9.51
N ASN A 278 28.60 1.07 -9.15
CA ASN A 278 29.01 1.80 -7.94
C ASN A 278 28.76 0.99 -6.68
N THR A 279 27.63 0.28 -6.61
CA THR A 279 27.28 -0.60 -5.48
C THR A 279 28.27 -1.75 -5.33
N ASN A 280 28.67 -2.37 -6.45
CA ASN A 280 29.62 -3.48 -6.44
C ASN A 280 31.04 -3.02 -6.06
N LEU A 281 31.46 -1.83 -6.52
CA LEU A 281 32.70 -1.18 -6.08
C LEU A 281 32.67 -0.91 -4.58
N LEU A 282 31.61 -0.26 -4.08
CA LEU A 282 31.42 0.00 -2.66
C LEU A 282 31.50 -1.29 -1.83
N LYS A 283 30.75 -2.32 -2.23
CA LYS A 283 30.77 -3.62 -1.56
C LYS A 283 32.19 -4.19 -1.50
N LYS A 284 32.93 -4.21 -2.61
CA LYS A 284 34.28 -4.76 -2.67
C LYS A 284 35.24 -4.00 -1.74
N THR A 285 35.17 -2.67 -1.73
CA THR A 285 35.97 -1.83 -0.83
C THR A 285 35.62 -2.09 0.64
N LEU A 286 34.34 -2.19 0.97
CA LEU A 286 33.89 -2.51 2.33
C LEU A 286 34.33 -3.91 2.79
N GLN A 287 34.32 -4.90 1.90
CA GLN A 287 34.84 -6.23 2.19
C GLN A 287 36.32 -6.17 2.57
N GLN A 288 37.14 -5.46 1.78
CA GLN A 288 38.57 -5.26 2.06
C GLN A 288 38.78 -4.52 3.39
N TYR A 289 38.03 -3.46 3.65
CA TYR A 289 38.12 -2.74 4.93
C TYR A 289 37.74 -3.64 6.10
N ARG A 290 36.72 -4.49 5.94
CA ARG A 290 36.30 -5.40 7.00
C ARG A 290 37.34 -6.49 7.27
N GLU A 291 37.90 -7.09 6.23
CA GLU A 291 38.98 -8.08 6.33
C GLU A 291 40.18 -7.48 7.07
N ARG A 292 40.64 -6.29 6.65
CA ARG A 292 41.75 -5.59 7.31
C ARG A 292 41.43 -5.23 8.76
N ALA A 293 40.23 -4.70 9.03
CA ALA A 293 39.83 -4.35 10.39
C ALA A 293 39.83 -5.57 11.33
N ILE A 294 39.50 -6.77 10.83
CA ILE A 294 39.55 -8.01 11.62
C ILE A 294 41.00 -8.45 11.82
N THR A 295 41.81 -8.48 10.77
CA THR A 295 43.22 -8.93 10.84
C THR A 295 44.06 -8.00 11.71
N GLU A 296 43.87 -6.69 11.57
CA GLU A 296 44.62 -5.65 12.27
C GLU A 296 43.94 -5.19 13.57
N LYS A 297 42.79 -5.78 13.94
CA LYS A 297 41.99 -5.47 15.14
C LYS A 297 41.63 -3.98 15.28
N TRP A 298 41.19 -3.36 14.20
CA TRP A 298 40.78 -1.95 14.22
C TRP A 298 39.48 -1.75 15.02
N GLU A 299 39.47 -0.74 15.87
CA GLU A 299 38.22 -0.24 16.45
C GLU A 299 37.46 0.56 15.39
N THR A 300 36.25 0.11 15.06
CA THR A 300 35.40 0.80 14.10
C THR A 300 34.59 1.86 14.83
N SER A 301 34.83 3.13 14.48
CA SER A 301 34.09 4.27 15.02
C SER A 301 32.61 4.19 14.65
N THR A 302 31.75 4.73 15.51
CA THR A 302 30.31 4.78 15.29
C THR A 302 29.91 6.19 14.89
N LEU A 303 29.31 6.35 13.71
CA LEU A 303 28.73 7.62 13.28
C LEU A 303 27.25 7.70 13.68
N PRO A 304 26.79 8.86 14.19
CA PRO A 304 25.37 9.09 14.39
C PRO A 304 24.63 9.20 13.05
N ARG A 305 23.32 8.98 13.08
CA ARG A 305 22.46 9.21 11.91
C ARG A 305 22.44 10.71 11.57
N PRO A 306 22.66 11.12 10.31
CA PRO A 306 22.63 12.53 9.95
C PRO A 306 21.26 13.15 10.27
N PRO A 307 21.19 14.31 10.95
CA PRO A 307 19.91 14.94 11.29
C PRO A 307 19.05 15.32 10.08
N GLN A 308 19.68 15.55 8.92
CA GLN A 308 19.00 15.89 7.67
C GLN A 308 18.39 14.67 6.97
N LEU A 309 18.76 13.45 7.39
CA LEU A 309 18.16 12.22 6.87
C LEU A 309 16.79 12.06 7.55
N PRO A 310 15.65 12.10 6.85
CA PRO A 310 14.37 11.87 7.49
C PRO A 310 14.22 10.39 7.85
N LEU A 311 13.75 10.08 9.05
CA LEU A 311 13.38 8.71 9.41
C LEU A 311 12.07 8.35 8.70
N SER A 312 12.03 7.18 8.09
CA SER A 312 10.80 6.75 7.40
C SER A 312 9.71 6.37 8.40
N LYS A 313 8.44 6.51 8.00
CA LYS A 313 7.30 6.06 8.80
C LYS A 313 7.40 4.57 9.14
N MET A 314 7.77 3.72 8.19
CA MET A 314 8.00 2.29 8.44
C MET A 314 9.07 2.06 9.52
N SER A 315 10.19 2.79 9.45
CA SER A 315 11.27 2.70 10.43
C SER A 315 10.78 3.16 11.81
N ALA A 316 10.06 4.28 11.90
CA ALA A 316 9.53 4.79 13.17
C ALA A 316 8.53 3.81 13.81
N ILE A 317 7.57 3.30 13.03
CA ILE A 317 6.59 2.30 13.48
C ILE A 317 7.30 1.05 13.98
N LEU A 318 8.23 0.49 13.20
CA LEU A 318 8.90 -0.75 13.59
C LEU A 318 9.80 -0.57 14.80
N PHE A 319 10.73 0.39 14.74
CA PHE A 319 11.79 0.51 15.74
C PHE A 319 11.23 1.01 17.06
N PHE A 320 10.43 2.09 17.02
CA PHE A 320 10.06 2.80 18.24
C PHE A 320 8.72 2.34 18.81
N HIS A 321 7.72 2.12 17.97
CA HIS A 321 6.40 1.74 18.45
C HIS A 321 6.27 0.22 18.65
N PHE A 322 6.64 -0.58 17.66
CA PHE A 322 6.42 -2.02 17.71
C PHE A 322 7.48 -2.77 18.52
N LEU A 323 8.76 -2.48 18.30
CA LEU A 323 9.86 -3.13 19.02
C LEU A 323 10.21 -2.42 20.34
N GLY A 324 9.73 -1.19 20.55
CA GLY A 324 10.00 -0.42 21.76
C GLY A 324 11.46 0.01 21.92
N TYR A 325 12.22 0.08 20.83
CA TYR A 325 13.59 0.57 20.84
C TYR A 325 13.64 2.10 20.87
N ASP A 326 14.80 2.64 21.19
CA ASP A 326 15.14 4.04 21.05
C ASP A 326 16.21 4.21 19.95
N GLU A 327 16.85 5.37 19.88
CA GLU A 327 17.93 5.62 18.92
C GLU A 327 19.16 4.72 19.11
N ASN A 328 19.29 3.99 20.24
CA ASN A 328 20.40 3.06 20.46
C ASN A 328 20.42 1.90 19.46
N ILE A 329 19.32 1.66 18.73
CA ILE A 329 19.29 0.72 17.59
C ILE A 329 20.39 1.02 16.55
N PHE A 330 20.83 2.28 16.44
CA PHE A 330 21.90 2.69 15.54
C PHE A 330 23.30 2.57 16.16
N PHE A 331 23.40 2.52 17.49
CA PHE A 331 24.68 2.56 18.22
C PHE A 331 25.11 1.21 18.80
N GLN A 332 24.22 0.22 18.82
CA GLN A 332 24.50 -1.12 19.33
C GLN A 332 24.31 -2.19 18.24
N PRO A 333 25.05 -3.32 18.31
CA PRO A 333 24.79 -4.46 17.44
C PRO A 333 23.38 -5.01 17.63
N ILE A 334 22.71 -5.38 16.52
CA ILE A 334 21.30 -5.80 16.54
C ILE A 334 21.07 -6.99 17.48
N TRP A 335 22.01 -7.93 17.57
CA TRP A 335 21.84 -9.13 18.39
C TRP A 335 21.53 -8.81 19.87
N ARG A 336 22.04 -7.69 20.41
CA ARG A 336 21.76 -7.26 21.79
C ARG A 336 20.30 -6.83 21.95
N SER A 337 19.84 -5.94 21.08
CA SER A 337 18.46 -5.46 21.06
C SER A 337 17.49 -6.60 20.74
N TRP A 338 17.88 -7.51 19.84
CA TRP A 338 17.08 -8.66 19.45
C TRP A 338 16.88 -9.66 20.60
N GLN A 339 17.94 -9.98 21.34
CA GLN A 339 17.86 -10.90 22.50
C GLN A 339 16.84 -10.46 23.56
N GLN A 340 16.59 -9.15 23.69
CA GLN A 340 15.63 -8.61 24.66
C GLN A 340 14.17 -8.83 24.22
N ILE A 341 13.87 -8.74 22.92
CA ILE A 341 12.50 -8.80 22.40
C ILE A 341 12.12 -10.18 21.84
N GLU A 342 13.10 -10.96 21.37
CA GLU A 342 12.90 -12.25 20.72
C GLU A 342 12.05 -13.23 21.55
N PRO A 343 12.26 -13.41 22.88
CA PRO A 343 11.43 -14.31 23.67
C PRO A 343 9.95 -13.93 23.65
N ARG A 344 9.63 -12.63 23.70
CA ARG A 344 8.25 -12.11 23.65
C ARG A 344 7.62 -12.39 22.29
N LEU A 345 8.34 -12.16 21.19
CA LEU A 345 7.81 -12.44 19.85
C LEU A 345 7.60 -13.95 19.62
N LYS A 346 8.54 -14.79 20.06
CA LYS A 346 8.42 -16.26 20.00
C LYS A 346 7.27 -16.78 20.84
N PHE A 347 7.00 -16.17 21.99
CA PHE A 347 5.81 -16.46 22.78
C PHE A 347 4.57 -16.28 21.91
N TYR A 348 4.36 -15.10 21.32
CA TYR A 348 3.14 -14.85 20.55
C TYR A 348 3.02 -15.67 19.25
N SER A 349 4.13 -16.05 18.58
CA SER A 349 4.04 -16.87 17.36
C SER A 349 3.78 -18.36 17.62
N ASN A 350 4.33 -18.90 18.71
CA ASN A 350 4.35 -20.35 18.93
C ASN A 350 3.24 -20.83 19.89
N LYS A 351 2.48 -19.91 20.48
CA LYS A 351 1.43 -20.29 21.43
C LYS A 351 0.26 -20.96 20.72
N ARG A 352 -0.27 -21.95 21.41
CA ARG A 352 -1.41 -22.76 21.04
C ARG A 352 -2.25 -22.91 22.30
N CYS A 353 -3.57 -22.93 22.14
CA CYS A 353 -4.47 -23.16 23.26
C CYS A 353 -4.10 -24.49 23.94
N ILE A 354 -3.95 -24.49 25.28
CA ILE A 354 -3.57 -25.69 26.02
C ILE A 354 -4.65 -26.77 25.90
N HIS A 355 -5.92 -26.36 25.83
CA HIS A 355 -7.06 -27.28 25.81
C HIS A 355 -7.32 -27.90 24.44
N CYS A 356 -7.16 -27.17 23.33
CA CYS A 356 -7.55 -27.66 21.99
C CYS A 356 -6.45 -27.56 20.92
N GLY A 357 -5.28 -27.03 21.25
CA GLY A 357 -4.17 -26.85 20.31
C GLY A 357 -4.41 -25.79 19.24
N SER A 358 -5.51 -25.01 19.29
CA SER A 358 -5.80 -23.97 18.30
C SER A 358 -4.82 -22.80 18.36
N GLU A 359 -4.54 -22.20 17.21
CA GLU A 359 -3.72 -20.99 17.06
C GLU A 359 -4.54 -19.71 17.20
N GLU A 360 -5.87 -19.82 17.22
CA GLU A 360 -6.79 -18.68 17.29
C GLU A 360 -6.95 -18.18 18.73
N LEU A 361 -5.90 -17.53 19.21
CA LEU A 361 -5.82 -16.95 20.54
C LEU A 361 -6.00 -15.44 20.46
N THR A 362 -6.83 -14.89 21.34
CA THR A 362 -6.90 -13.46 21.62
C THR A 362 -6.24 -13.17 22.95
N VAL A 363 -5.44 -12.12 23.02
CA VAL A 363 -4.91 -11.66 24.29
C VAL A 363 -6.04 -10.97 25.04
N ASP A 364 -6.39 -11.50 26.20
CA ASP A 364 -7.41 -10.93 27.09
C ASP A 364 -6.76 -9.90 28.03
N TYR A 365 -5.51 -10.16 28.45
CA TYR A 365 -4.74 -9.27 29.31
C TYR A 365 -3.23 -9.50 29.12
N ASP A 366 -2.43 -8.45 28.93
CA ASP A 366 -0.95 -8.49 28.90
C ASP A 366 -0.42 -7.56 30.00
N ALA A 367 0.20 -8.14 31.04
CA ALA A 367 0.95 -7.42 32.06
C ALA A 367 2.40 -7.87 32.08
N THR A 368 3.27 -7.07 32.71
CA THR A 368 4.71 -7.34 32.81
C THR A 368 5.06 -8.73 33.32
N ASP A 369 4.25 -9.31 34.21
CA ASP A 369 4.52 -10.61 34.86
C ASP A 369 3.63 -11.77 34.37
N TYR A 370 2.56 -11.50 33.62
CA TYR A 370 1.69 -12.55 33.06
C TYR A 370 0.86 -12.09 31.86
N VAL A 371 0.58 -13.03 30.97
CA VAL A 371 -0.29 -12.86 29.80
C VAL A 371 -1.43 -13.86 29.89
N SER A 372 -2.66 -13.36 29.75
CA SER A 372 -3.88 -14.17 29.67
C SER A 372 -4.34 -14.25 28.22
N LEU A 373 -4.45 -15.45 27.69
CA LEU A 373 -4.91 -15.72 26.34
C LEU A 373 -6.29 -16.40 26.41
N PHE A 374 -7.20 -15.99 25.54
CA PHE A 374 -8.51 -16.58 25.37
C PHE A 374 -8.57 -17.30 24.02
N CYS A 375 -8.92 -18.58 24.01
CA CYS A 375 -9.06 -19.34 22.78
C CYS A 375 -10.41 -19.07 22.12
N ARG A 376 -10.42 -18.59 20.86
CA ARG A 376 -11.66 -18.38 20.11
C ARG A 376 -12.44 -19.67 19.82
N ASN A 377 -11.72 -20.78 19.66
CA ASN A 377 -12.34 -22.08 19.34
C ASN A 377 -13.01 -22.77 20.54
N CYS A 378 -12.27 -23.06 21.62
CA CYS A 378 -12.81 -23.76 22.79
C CYS A 378 -13.21 -22.85 23.97
N LYS A 379 -13.06 -21.53 23.82
CA LYS A 379 -13.35 -20.52 24.86
C LYS A 379 -12.59 -20.70 26.18
N HIS A 380 -11.52 -21.50 26.16
CA HIS A 380 -10.65 -21.70 27.31
C HIS A 380 -9.73 -20.49 27.49
N GLN A 381 -9.48 -20.12 28.75
CA GLN A 381 -8.56 -19.05 29.11
C GLN A 381 -7.28 -19.66 29.68
N ASP A 382 -6.15 -19.36 29.03
CA ASP A 382 -4.82 -19.79 29.42
C ASP A 382 -4.07 -18.62 30.06
N HIS A 383 -3.50 -18.82 31.25
CA HIS A 383 -2.63 -17.83 31.90
C HIS A 383 -1.17 -18.27 31.82
N TYR A 384 -0.31 -17.41 31.30
CA TYR A 384 1.13 -17.65 31.19
C TYR A 384 1.89 -16.61 31.99
N PHE A 385 2.72 -17.07 32.92
CA PHE A 385 3.65 -16.18 33.62
C PHE A 385 4.85 -15.88 32.70
N THR A 386 5.26 -14.62 32.62
CA THR A 386 6.33 -14.13 31.72
C THR A 386 7.72 -14.15 32.38
N ARG A 387 7.83 -14.76 33.57
CA ARG A 387 9.09 -14.97 34.31
C ARG A 387 9.71 -16.34 34.05
#